data_AF-A0A3S8UQR5-F1
#
_entry.id   AF-A0A3S8UQR5-F1
#
_cell.length_a   1.000
_cell.length_b   1.000
_cell.length_c   1.000
_cell.angle_alpha   90.00
_cell.angle_beta   90.00
_cell.angle_gamma   90.00
#
_symmetry.space_group_name_H-M   'P 1'
#
loop_
_entity.id
_entity.type
_entity.pdbx_description
1 polymer ?
#
loop_
_entity_poly.entity_id
_entity_poly.type
_entity_poly.pdbx_seq_one_letter_code
_entity_poly.pdbx_strand_id
1 'polypeptide(L)'
;MIRTALTLAGLLGALAVVPPASAEGNSDYSVLIISRERLEVATNCEIGIYLNDQLSGRVFQEQSTSFNLPAGPIDVRLRLLPGQSPGCAPGIEDQRSTRLTLQAGQINKYRIAMGHNGLVLKRASLGY
;
A
#
# COMPACT_ATOMS: atom_id res chain seq x y z
N MET A 1 -44.54 -26.91 -16.67
CA MET A 1 -44.05 -26.77 -15.28
C MET A 1 -42.68 -27.42 -15.03
N ILE A 2 -42.24 -28.44 -15.79
CA ILE A 2 -40.96 -29.14 -15.54
C ILE A 2 -39.73 -28.31 -16.00
N ARG A 3 -39.85 -27.52 -17.07
CA ARG A 3 -38.73 -26.74 -17.64
C ARG A 3 -38.18 -25.65 -16.72
N THR A 4 -39.04 -25.00 -15.93
CA THR A 4 -38.65 -23.96 -14.95
C THR A 4 -37.92 -24.52 -13.73
N ALA A 5 -38.21 -25.78 -13.35
CA ALA A 5 -37.55 -26.44 -12.23
C ALA A 5 -36.09 -26.81 -12.59
N LEU A 6 -35.83 -27.28 -13.82
CA LEU A 6 -34.48 -27.62 -14.26
C LEU A 6 -33.57 -26.39 -14.39
N THR A 7 -34.09 -25.25 -14.85
CA THR A 7 -33.30 -24.01 -14.95
C THR A 7 -32.89 -23.48 -13.57
N LEU A 8 -33.77 -23.61 -12.57
CA LEU A 8 -33.47 -23.17 -11.22
C LEU A 8 -32.44 -24.10 -10.55
N ALA A 9 -32.57 -25.42 -10.76
CA ALA A 9 -31.61 -26.40 -10.26
C ALA A 9 -30.21 -26.23 -10.87
N GLY A 10 -30.12 -25.90 -12.17
CA GLY A 10 -28.84 -25.61 -12.83
C GLY A 10 -28.16 -24.35 -12.29
N LEU A 11 -28.92 -23.30 -11.99
CA LEU A 11 -28.38 -22.06 -11.41
C LEU A 11 -27.88 -22.25 -9.97
N LEU A 12 -28.58 -23.07 -9.17
CA LEU A 12 -28.17 -23.42 -7.80
C LEU A 12 -26.91 -24.31 -7.77
N GLY A 13 -26.74 -25.20 -8.74
CA GLY A 13 -25.54 -26.04 -8.85
C GLY A 13 -24.26 -25.26 -9.13
N ALA A 14 -24.36 -24.14 -9.88
CA ALA A 14 -23.19 -23.31 -10.22
C ALA A 14 -22.64 -22.52 -9.02
N LEU A 15 -23.45 -22.27 -7.99
CA LEU A 15 -23.03 -21.54 -6.78
C LEU A 15 -22.32 -22.43 -5.75
N ALA A 16 -22.44 -23.75 -5.87
CA ALA A 16 -21.88 -24.71 -4.90
C ALA A 16 -20.41 -25.09 -5.16
N VAL A 17 -19.82 -24.65 -6.29
CA VAL A 17 -18.45 -25.00 -6.70
C VAL A 17 -17.42 -23.94 -6.29
N VAL A 18 -17.84 -22.82 -5.70
CA VAL A 18 -16.90 -21.79 -5.27
C VAL A 18 -16.28 -22.22 -3.92
N PRO A 19 -14.95 -22.48 -3.86
CA PRO A 19 -14.31 -22.73 -2.59
C PRO A 19 -14.51 -21.52 -1.65
N PRO A 20 -14.67 -21.73 -0.34
CA PRO A 20 -14.77 -20.62 0.59
C PRO A 20 -13.49 -19.79 0.52
N ALA A 21 -13.62 -18.53 0.12
CA ALA A 21 -12.53 -17.56 0.24
C ALA A 21 -12.42 -17.20 1.73
N SER A 22 -11.55 -17.90 2.45
CA SER A 22 -11.14 -17.47 3.78
C SER A 22 -10.21 -16.27 3.62
N ALA A 23 -10.61 -15.12 4.15
CA ALA A 23 -9.63 -14.10 4.48
C ALA A 23 -8.75 -14.67 5.60
N GLU A 24 -7.44 -14.79 5.36
CA GLU A 24 -6.48 -15.11 6.41
C GLU A 24 -6.64 -14.14 7.59
N GLY A 25 -6.38 -14.63 8.80
CA GLY A 25 -6.62 -13.87 10.01
C GLY A 25 -5.72 -12.64 10.07
N ASN A 26 -6.14 -11.62 10.81
CA ASN A 26 -5.35 -10.41 11.04
C ASN A 26 -3.98 -10.69 11.72
N SER A 27 -3.80 -11.92 12.24
CA SER A 27 -2.57 -12.46 12.81
C SER A 27 -1.52 -12.87 11.77
N ASP A 28 -1.91 -13.06 10.51
CA ASP A 28 -1.06 -13.70 9.49
C ASP A 28 -0.31 -12.65 8.64
N TYR A 29 -0.69 -11.37 8.79
CA TYR A 29 -0.12 -10.24 8.06
C TYR A 29 0.39 -9.14 8.99
N SER A 30 1.30 -8.31 8.45
CA SER A 30 1.68 -7.03 9.04
C SER A 30 1.00 -5.90 8.27
N VAL A 31 0.50 -4.90 9.01
CA VAL A 31 -0.04 -3.68 8.41
C VAL A 31 1.07 -2.63 8.34
N LEU A 32 1.45 -2.22 7.14
CA LEU A 32 2.38 -1.11 6.93
C LEU A 32 1.59 0.14 6.53
N ILE A 33 1.59 1.15 7.39
CA ILE A 33 0.99 2.46 7.15
C ILE A 33 2.09 3.43 6.74
N ILE A 34 1.94 4.07 5.59
CA ILE A 34 2.82 5.15 5.14
C ILE A 34 2.00 6.42 5.00
N SER A 35 2.38 7.44 5.78
CA SER A 35 1.73 8.75 5.78
C SER A 35 2.65 9.83 5.21
N ARG A 36 2.02 10.85 4.63
CA ARG A 36 2.68 12.10 4.28
C ARG A 36 2.12 13.20 5.18
N GLU A 37 2.93 13.69 6.09
CA GLU A 37 2.53 14.73 7.04
C GLU A 37 2.77 16.14 6.48
N ARG A 38 2.02 17.11 7.02
CA ARG A 38 2.15 18.52 6.64
C ARG A 38 3.54 19.03 7.05
N LEU A 39 4.14 19.88 6.22
CA LEU A 39 5.44 20.54 6.44
C LEU A 39 6.69 19.64 6.44
N GLU A 40 6.56 18.31 6.38
CA GLU A 40 7.73 17.43 6.35
C GLU A 40 8.34 17.23 4.95
N VAL A 41 7.53 17.49 3.93
CA VAL A 41 7.92 17.41 2.53
C VAL A 41 7.36 18.64 1.81
N ALA A 42 8.24 19.56 1.43
CA ALA A 42 7.92 20.80 0.73
C ALA A 42 7.75 20.58 -0.79
N THR A 43 6.86 19.67 -1.18
CA THR A 43 6.51 19.44 -2.60
C THR A 43 5.01 19.27 -2.78
N ASN A 44 4.46 19.83 -3.85
CA ASN A 44 3.07 19.61 -4.28
C ASN A 44 2.90 18.31 -5.07
N CYS A 45 3.99 17.60 -5.39
CA CYS A 45 3.93 16.36 -6.17
C CYS A 45 3.47 15.17 -5.34
N GLU A 46 2.83 14.21 -6.01
CA GLU A 46 2.51 12.91 -5.45
C GLU A 46 3.78 12.14 -5.14
N ILE A 47 3.76 11.37 -4.04
CA ILE A 47 4.82 10.43 -3.71
C ILE A 47 4.32 9.02 -3.99
N GLY A 48 5.01 8.33 -4.90
CA GLY A 48 4.84 6.92 -5.17
C GLY A 48 5.58 6.08 -4.16
N ILE A 49 4.89 5.06 -3.66
CA ILE A 49 5.42 4.06 -2.75
C ILE A 49 5.62 2.79 -3.57
N TYR A 50 6.88 2.36 -3.67
CA TYR A 50 7.28 1.15 -4.36
C TYR A 50 7.64 0.09 -3.34
N LEU A 51 6.97 -1.06 -3.38
CA LEU A 51 7.29 -2.22 -2.56
C LEU A 51 7.96 -3.25 -3.46
N ASN A 52 9.20 -3.64 -3.15
CA ASN A 52 10.01 -4.51 -4.00
C ASN A 52 10.01 -4.04 -5.46
N ASP A 53 10.25 -2.75 -5.65
CA ASP A 53 10.31 -2.08 -6.96
C ASP A 53 9.02 -2.04 -7.78
N GLN A 54 7.90 -2.51 -7.22
CA GLN A 54 6.57 -2.37 -7.81
C GLN A 54 5.82 -1.19 -7.18
N LEU A 55 5.25 -0.29 -7.99
CA LEU A 55 4.39 0.79 -7.50
C LEU A 55 3.14 0.18 -6.83
N SER A 56 3.03 0.36 -5.52
CA SER A 56 1.93 -0.20 -4.72
C SER A 56 0.97 0.88 -4.20
N GLY A 57 1.43 2.12 -4.06
CA GLY A 57 0.59 3.20 -3.57
C GLY A 57 1.06 4.59 -3.98
N ARG A 58 0.17 5.56 -3.81
CA ARG A 58 0.42 6.98 -4.05
C ARG A 58 -0.14 7.77 -2.88
N VAL A 59 0.61 8.75 -2.38
CA VAL A 59 0.15 9.62 -1.30
C VAL A 59 0.30 11.08 -1.69
N PHE A 60 -0.82 11.82 -1.58
CA PHE A 60 -0.84 13.27 -1.65
C PHE A 60 -0.53 13.89 -0.29
N GLN A 61 -0.49 15.22 -0.23
CA GLN A 61 -0.31 15.95 1.02
C GLN A 61 -1.37 15.54 2.04
N GLU A 62 -0.94 15.29 3.28
CA GLU A 62 -1.80 14.94 4.42
C GLU A 62 -2.60 13.64 4.23
N GLN A 63 -2.17 12.78 3.31
CA GLN A 63 -2.74 11.46 3.11
C GLN A 63 -1.90 10.35 3.73
N SER A 64 -2.55 9.20 3.91
CA SER A 64 -1.88 7.95 4.27
C SER A 64 -2.43 6.80 3.45
N THR A 65 -1.63 5.76 3.31
CA THR A 65 -2.02 4.50 2.69
C THR A 65 -1.54 3.34 3.54
N SER A 66 -2.24 2.21 3.46
CA SER A 66 -2.00 1.03 4.28
C SER A 66 -1.84 -0.20 3.39
N PHE A 67 -0.87 -1.05 3.72
CA PHE A 67 -0.60 -2.29 3.01
C PHE A 67 -0.67 -3.46 3.98
N ASN A 68 -1.41 -4.49 3.60
CA ASN A 68 -1.36 -5.79 4.28
C ASN A 68 -0.29 -6.62 3.60
N LEU A 69 0.80 -6.88 4.31
CA LEU A 69 1.99 -7.53 3.78
C LEU A 69 2.32 -8.78 4.59
N PRO A 70 2.81 -9.84 3.96
CA PRO A 70 3.31 -11.00 4.69
C PRO A 70 4.47 -10.59 5.60
N ALA A 71 4.70 -11.36 6.66
CA ALA A 71 5.88 -11.19 7.48
C ALA A 71 7.16 -11.45 6.67
N GLY A 72 8.21 -10.68 6.96
CA GLY A 72 9.49 -10.79 6.27
C GLY A 72 10.10 -9.45 5.86
N PRO A 73 11.23 -9.49 5.14
CA PRO A 73 11.87 -8.31 4.61
C PRO A 73 11.06 -7.73 3.44
N ILE A 74 10.90 -6.41 3.43
CA ILE A 74 10.32 -5.65 2.31
C ILE A 74 11.22 -4.45 2.01
N ASP A 75 11.50 -4.22 0.73
CA ASP A 75 12.21 -3.02 0.29
C ASP A 75 11.20 -1.95 -0.09
N VAL A 76 11.22 -0.82 0.62
CA VAL A 76 10.33 0.33 0.36
C VAL A 76 11.13 1.45 -0.29
N ARG A 77 10.71 1.86 -1.48
CA ARG A 77 11.31 2.97 -2.22
C ARG A 77 10.28 4.07 -2.43
N LEU A 78 10.72 5.32 -2.28
CA LEU A 78 9.90 6.51 -2.44
C LEU A 78 10.32 7.26 -3.70
N ARG A 79 9.35 7.71 -4.49
CA ARG A 79 9.60 8.48 -5.71
C ARG A 79 8.61 9.62 -5.86
N LEU A 80 9.08 10.79 -6.26
CA LEU A 80 8.18 11.83 -6.75
C LEU A 80 7.60 11.39 -8.08
N LEU A 81 6.27 11.34 -8.18
CA LEU A 81 5.60 10.98 -9.42
C LEU A 81 5.42 12.22 -10.29
N PRO A 82 5.57 12.08 -11.62
CA PRO A 82 5.20 13.15 -12.52
C PRO A 82 3.70 13.42 -12.38
N GLY A 83 3.33 14.69 -12.38
CA GLY A 83 1.95 15.11 -12.13
C GLY A 83 1.57 16.35 -12.92
N GLN A 84 0.28 16.68 -12.92
CA GLN A 84 -0.25 17.85 -13.64
C GLN A 84 0.05 19.17 -12.92
N SER A 85 0.58 19.12 -11.70
CA SER A 85 0.92 20.31 -10.93
C SER A 85 2.23 20.93 -11.42
N PRO A 86 2.33 22.28 -11.53
CA PRO A 86 3.56 22.94 -11.92
C PRO A 86 4.76 22.50 -11.06
N GLY A 87 5.88 22.18 -11.72
CA GLY A 87 7.10 21.72 -11.05
C GLY A 87 7.20 20.21 -10.83
N CYS A 88 6.16 19.43 -11.12
CA CYS A 88 6.20 17.96 -11.02
C CYS A 88 6.67 17.28 -12.30
N ALA A 89 7.88 17.65 -12.74
CA ALA A 89 8.53 16.98 -13.85
C ALA A 89 9.11 15.61 -13.42
N PRO A 90 9.23 14.64 -14.33
CA PRO A 90 10.00 13.43 -14.06
C PRO A 90 11.45 13.83 -13.73
N GLY A 91 11.82 13.71 -12.46
CA GLY A 91 13.17 14.00 -11.97
C GLY A 91 14.13 12.83 -12.17
N ILE A 92 15.37 13.01 -11.71
CA ILE A 92 16.35 11.92 -11.65
C ILE A 92 15.88 10.87 -10.64
N GLU A 93 15.94 9.61 -11.04
CA GLU A 93 15.47 8.48 -10.23
C GLU A 93 16.35 8.29 -8.99
N ASP A 94 15.73 8.37 -7.81
CA ASP A 94 16.36 7.95 -6.57
C ASP A 94 16.32 6.41 -6.47
N GLN A 95 17.49 5.78 -6.54
CA GLN A 95 17.65 4.32 -6.48
C GLN A 95 17.63 3.78 -5.05
N ARG A 96 17.53 4.65 -4.03
CA ARG A 96 17.62 4.22 -2.63
C ARG A 96 16.31 3.58 -2.16
N SER A 97 16.42 2.42 -1.54
CA SER A 97 15.35 1.76 -0.82
C SER A 97 15.63 1.72 0.67
N THR A 98 14.57 1.68 1.47
CA THR A 98 14.62 1.40 2.90
C THR A 98 14.13 -0.02 3.12
N ARG A 99 15.01 -0.89 3.62
CA ARG A 99 14.63 -2.26 3.99
C ARG A 99 13.94 -2.25 5.35
N LEU A 100 12.71 -2.77 5.38
CA LEU A 100 11.95 -2.98 6.61
C LEU A 100 11.79 -4.48 6.85
N THR A 101 11.79 -4.90 8.12
CA THR A 101 11.44 -6.27 8.50
C THR A 101 10.10 -6.25 9.21
N LEU A 102 9.09 -6.82 8.57
CA LEU A 102 7.72 -6.87 9.07
C LEU A 102 7.49 -8.17 9.85
N GLN A 103 6.73 -8.08 10.93
CA GLN A 103 6.31 -9.23 11.72
C GLN A 103 4.79 -9.34 11.70
N ALA A 104 4.28 -10.56 11.63
CA ALA A 104 2.84 -10.82 11.59
C ALA A 104 2.15 -10.28 12.85
N GLY A 105 0.95 -9.73 12.70
CA GLY A 105 0.19 -9.09 13.77
C GLY A 105 0.67 -7.68 14.16
N GLN A 106 1.74 -7.15 13.55
CA GLN A 106 2.21 -5.78 13.84
C GLN A 106 1.62 -4.74 12.90
N ILE A 107 1.31 -3.58 13.48
CA ILE A 107 1.01 -2.35 12.74
C ILE A 107 2.24 -1.44 12.80
N ASN A 108 2.86 -1.24 11.65
CA ASN A 108 4.03 -0.40 11.48
C ASN A 108 3.63 0.89 10.78
N LYS A 109 3.82 2.05 11.44
CA LYS A 109 3.55 3.35 10.82
C LYS A 109 4.82 4.14 10.59
N TYR A 110 4.96 4.63 9.36
CA TYR A 110 6.05 5.49 8.93
C TYR A 110 5.48 6.75 8.29
N ARG A 111 6.12 7.88 8.55
CA ARG A 111 5.88 9.13 7.85
C ARG A 111 7.01 9.41 6.86
N ILE A 112 6.65 10.00 5.74
CA ILE A 112 7.60 10.46 4.73
C ILE A 112 8.12 11.84 5.12
N ALA A 113 9.44 11.98 5.16
CA ALA A 113 10.12 13.25 5.43
C ALA A 113 11.18 13.55 4.38
N MET A 114 11.56 14.82 4.26
CA MET A 114 12.75 15.22 3.50
C MET A 114 14.02 15.00 4.33
N GLY A 115 14.93 14.16 3.83
CA GLY A 115 16.28 13.99 4.36
C GLY A 115 17.31 14.75 3.51
N HIS A 116 18.58 14.67 3.90
CA HIS A 116 19.67 15.37 3.19
C HIS A 116 19.81 14.94 1.73
N ASN A 117 19.53 13.67 1.44
CA ASN A 117 19.73 13.06 0.12
C ASN A 117 18.41 12.83 -0.64
N GLY A 118 17.26 13.27 -0.11
CA GLY A 118 15.94 13.05 -0.69
C GLY A 118 14.91 12.51 0.30
N LEU A 119 13.84 11.89 -0.20
CA LEU A 119 12.76 11.34 0.61
C LEU A 119 13.25 10.18 1.49
N VAL A 120 12.80 10.15 2.74
CA VAL A 120 13.12 9.08 3.70
C VAL A 120 11.88 8.68 4.50
N LEU A 121 11.88 7.43 4.97
CA LEU A 121 10.89 6.95 5.94
C LEU A 121 11.37 7.21 7.36
N LYS A 122 10.52 7.81 8.18
CA LYS A 122 10.72 7.96 9.63
C LYS A 122 9.61 7.25 10.38
N ARG A 123 9.95 6.47 11.40
CA ARG A 123 8.95 5.80 12.23
C ARG A 123 8.07 6.85 12.92
N ALA A 124 6.76 6.61 12.94
CA ALA A 124 5.76 7.51 13.51
C ALA A 124 4.88 6.76 14.52
N SER A 125 4.32 7.49 15.49
CA SER A 125 3.38 6.92 16.46
C SER A 125 2.01 6.66 15.82
N LEU A 126 1.30 5.66 16.34
CA LEU A 126 -0.03 5.30 15.84
C LEU A 126 -1.12 6.29 16.28
N GLY A 127 -0.88 7.06 17.35
CA GLY A 127 -1.72 8.22 17.71
C GLY A 127 -3.03 7.86 18.41
N TYR A 128 -3.08 6.70 19.07
CA TYR A 128 -4.15 6.27 19.96
C TYR A 128 -3.59 5.92 21.34
#